data_AF-A0A7X3VKE6-F1
#
_entry.id   AF-A0A7X3VKE6-F1
#
_cell.length_a   1.000
_cell.length_b   1.000
_cell.length_c   1.000
_cell.angle_alpha   90.00
_cell.angle_beta   90.00
_cell.angle_gamma   90.00
#
_symmetry.space_group_name_H-M   'P 1'
#
loop_
_entity.id
_entity.type
_entity.pdbx_description
1 polymer ?
#
loop_
_entity_poly.entity_id
_entity_poly.type
_entity_poly.pdbx_seq_one_letter_code
_entity_poly.pdbx_strand_id
1 'polypeptide(L)'
;VTLILNVLFVVISAVLYVATRLFYALFSLMECPHCSKAIRKKVLRCPRCGSSLIEEPQDELNPELYARVKTFVAEFWSTSAEKLNPNTLLANDLGIAGDDGYELLEAFCEEFEIQNMCEIDASEYFGTEGCNPFEIYVMFYYWIFDKERFDNYGSETSLTLRDLVKSAEAKRWIPPMAR
;
A
#
# COMPACT_ATOMS: atom_id res chain seq x y z
N VAL A 1 -16.69 -39.77 -30.53
CA VAL A 1 -17.79 -39.12 -29.77
C VAL A 1 -17.26 -38.32 -28.58
N THR A 2 -16.48 -38.93 -27.68
CA THR A 2 -15.84 -38.27 -26.53
C THR A 2 -14.92 -37.11 -26.88
N LEU A 3 -14.06 -37.25 -27.91
CA LEU A 3 -13.18 -36.16 -28.37
C LEU A 3 -13.96 -34.91 -28.82
N ILE A 4 -15.02 -35.11 -29.60
CA ILE A 4 -15.86 -34.04 -30.15
C ILE A 4 -16.61 -33.31 -29.01
N LEU A 5 -17.13 -34.06 -28.03
CA LEU A 5 -17.78 -33.50 -26.85
C LEU A 5 -16.84 -32.66 -25.99
N ASN A 6 -15.60 -33.12 -25.78
CA ASN A 6 -14.60 -32.36 -25.03
C ASN A 6 -14.19 -31.06 -25.73
N VAL A 7 -13.98 -31.11 -27.05
CA VAL A 7 -13.68 -29.90 -27.85
C VAL A 7 -14.83 -28.90 -27.77
N LEU A 8 -16.08 -29.37 -27.90
CA LEU A 8 -17.25 -28.51 -27.79
C LEU A 8 -17.37 -27.85 -26.41
N PHE A 9 -17.12 -28.61 -25.33
CA PHE A 9 -17.14 -28.10 -23.96
C PHE A 9 -16.11 -27.00 -23.72
N VAL A 10 -14.89 -27.16 -24.23
CA VAL A 10 -13.83 -26.13 -24.11
C VAL A 10 -14.20 -24.87 -24.86
N VAL A 11 -14.74 -25.00 -26.08
CA VAL A 11 -15.16 -23.84 -26.89
C VAL A 11 -16.31 -23.09 -26.23
N ILE A 12 -17.34 -23.80 -25.74
CA ILE A 12 -18.46 -23.18 -25.04
C ILE A 12 -18.00 -22.46 -23.78
N SER A 13 -17.12 -23.09 -23.00
CA SER A 13 -16.57 -22.48 -21.77
C SER A 13 -15.77 -21.22 -22.07
N ALA A 14 -14.96 -21.22 -23.14
CA ALA A 14 -14.21 -20.05 -23.57
C ALA A 14 -15.14 -18.91 -24.04
N VAL A 15 -16.19 -19.22 -24.80
CA VAL A 15 -17.19 -18.24 -25.24
C VAL A 15 -17.93 -17.63 -24.06
N LEU A 16 -18.38 -18.47 -23.11
CA LEU A 16 -19.05 -18.01 -21.89
C LEU A 16 -18.13 -17.11 -21.04
N TYR A 17 -16.86 -17.48 -20.89
CA TYR A 17 -15.89 -16.67 -20.17
C TYR A 17 -15.70 -15.28 -20.81
N VAL A 18 -15.52 -15.22 -22.13
CA VAL A 18 -15.38 -13.94 -22.86
C VAL A 18 -16.66 -13.11 -22.77
N ALA A 19 -17.83 -13.71 -22.95
CA ALA A 19 -19.11 -13.03 -22.84
C ALA A 19 -19.31 -12.45 -21.42
N THR A 20 -18.95 -13.20 -20.39
CA THR A 20 -19.04 -12.75 -18.99
C THR A 20 -18.10 -11.58 -18.71
N ARG A 21 -16.86 -11.63 -19.22
CA ARG A 21 -15.89 -10.52 -19.11
C ARG A 21 -16.39 -9.26 -19.82
N LEU A 22 -16.95 -9.40 -21.01
CA LEU A 22 -17.56 -8.28 -21.76
C LEU A 22 -18.77 -7.71 -21.01
N PHE A 23 -19.62 -8.56 -20.46
CA PHE A 23 -20.77 -8.14 -19.65
C PHE A 23 -20.32 -7.33 -18.43
N TYR A 24 -19.36 -7.82 -17.64
CA TYR A 24 -18.84 -7.08 -16.49
C TYR A 24 -18.13 -5.78 -16.88
N ALA A 25 -17.42 -5.76 -18.02
CA ALA A 25 -16.77 -4.54 -18.51
C ALA A 25 -17.79 -3.46 -18.94
N LEU A 26 -18.91 -3.87 -19.54
CA LEU A 26 -19.99 -2.97 -19.96
C LEU A 26 -20.84 -2.48 -18.79
N PHE A 27 -21.09 -3.33 -17.78
CA PHE A 27 -21.95 -3.02 -16.64
C PHE A 27 -21.24 -2.40 -15.44
N SER A 28 -19.91 -2.20 -15.50
CA SER A 28 -19.16 -1.48 -14.44
C SER A 28 -19.31 0.05 -14.52
N LEU A 29 -20.56 0.51 -14.67
CA LEU A 29 -20.93 1.91 -14.56
C LEU A 29 -21.39 2.17 -13.13
N MET A 30 -20.69 3.07 -12.45
CA MET A 30 -21.09 3.59 -11.13
C MET A 30 -21.73 4.96 -11.33
N GLU A 31 -22.62 5.36 -10.43
CA GLU A 31 -23.18 6.70 -10.45
C GLU A 31 -22.29 7.67 -9.66
N CYS A 32 -22.16 8.89 -10.16
CA CYS A 32 -21.51 9.97 -9.43
C CYS A 32 -22.33 10.30 -8.17
N PRO A 33 -21.75 10.30 -6.96
CA PRO A 33 -22.51 10.62 -5.73
C PRO A 33 -23.02 12.07 -5.71
N HIS A 34 -22.37 12.99 -6.43
CA HIS A 34 -22.74 14.41 -6.43
C HIS A 34 -23.74 14.82 -7.53
N CYS A 35 -23.78 14.12 -8.67
CA CYS A 35 -24.64 14.52 -9.80
C CYS A 35 -25.36 13.37 -10.51
N SER A 36 -25.30 12.16 -9.92
CA SER A 36 -25.99 10.95 -10.37
C SER A 36 -25.70 10.53 -11.82
N LYS A 37 -24.67 11.08 -12.46
CA LYS A 37 -24.27 10.69 -13.81
C LYS A 37 -23.57 9.34 -13.76
N ALA A 38 -23.87 8.45 -14.70
CA ALA A 38 -23.11 7.21 -14.89
C ALA A 38 -21.67 7.51 -15.32
N ILE A 39 -20.70 6.95 -14.61
CA ILE A 39 -19.25 7.11 -14.82
C ILE A 39 -18.60 5.73 -14.87
N ARG A 40 -17.57 5.58 -15.70
CA ARG A 40 -16.72 4.39 -15.69
C ARG A 40 -15.90 4.36 -14.40
N LYS A 41 -15.75 3.17 -13.81
CA LYS A 41 -15.04 2.90 -12.54
C LYS A 41 -13.56 3.35 -12.46
N LYS A 42 -12.98 3.95 -13.51
CA LYS A 42 -11.57 4.38 -13.60
C LYS A 42 -11.35 5.89 -13.77
N VAL A 43 -12.37 6.73 -13.58
CA VAL A 43 -12.21 8.19 -13.74
C VAL A 43 -11.98 8.84 -12.38
N LEU A 44 -10.86 9.56 -12.21
CA LEU A 44 -10.51 10.26 -10.96
C LEU A 44 -11.46 11.42 -10.63
N ARG A 45 -12.02 12.07 -11.65
CA ARG A 45 -12.96 13.18 -11.51
C ARG A 45 -14.19 13.00 -12.39
N CYS A 46 -15.34 13.43 -11.92
CA CYS A 46 -16.56 13.41 -12.71
C CYS A 46 -16.43 14.36 -13.93
N PRO A 47 -16.62 13.89 -15.17
CA PRO A 47 -16.50 14.74 -16.36
C PRO A 47 -17.63 15.77 -16.50
N ARG A 48 -18.65 15.73 -15.64
CA ARG A 48 -19.77 16.67 -15.65
C ARG A 48 -19.64 17.74 -14.57
N CYS A 49 -19.43 17.34 -13.32
CA CYS A 49 -19.41 18.26 -12.18
C CYS A 49 -18.00 18.53 -11.65
N GLY A 50 -16.97 17.83 -12.13
CA GLY A 50 -15.59 18.03 -11.71
C GLY A 50 -15.24 17.48 -10.33
N SER A 51 -16.20 16.90 -9.58
CA SER A 51 -15.97 16.34 -8.25
C SER A 51 -14.95 15.19 -8.30
N SER A 52 -14.05 15.12 -7.31
CA SER A 52 -13.21 13.93 -7.09
C SER A 52 -14.11 12.74 -6.80
N LEU A 53 -13.83 11.59 -7.41
CA LEU A 53 -14.51 10.32 -7.11
C LEU A 53 -13.69 9.43 -6.16
N ILE A 54 -12.48 9.86 -5.87
CA ILE A 54 -11.72 9.39 -4.72
C ILE A 54 -12.03 10.41 -3.62
N GLU A 55 -12.95 10.06 -2.74
CA GLU A 55 -12.90 10.61 -1.39
C GLU A 55 -11.68 9.94 -0.76
N GLU A 56 -10.57 10.67 -0.62
CA GLU A 56 -9.56 10.24 0.35
C GLU A 56 -10.31 10.12 1.67
N PRO A 57 -10.31 8.95 2.34
CA PRO A 57 -10.95 8.81 3.63
C PRO A 57 -10.42 9.92 4.52
N GLN A 58 -11.26 10.89 4.85
CA GLN A 58 -10.99 11.85 5.91
C GLN A 58 -11.20 11.08 7.22
N ASP A 59 -10.38 10.04 7.42
CA ASP A 59 -10.28 9.34 8.70
C ASP A 59 -9.71 10.38 9.67
N GLU A 60 -10.61 10.88 10.51
CA GLU A 60 -10.31 11.85 11.56
C GLU A 60 -9.33 11.18 12.54
N LEU A 61 -8.07 11.64 12.52
CA LEU A 61 -7.05 11.14 13.42
C LEU A 61 -7.35 11.61 14.84
N ASN A 62 -7.22 10.71 15.83
CA ASN A 62 -7.24 11.11 17.23
C ASN A 62 -6.14 12.16 17.47
N PRO A 63 -6.48 13.41 17.84
CA PRO A 63 -5.51 14.50 17.90
C PRO A 63 -4.48 14.33 19.01
N GLU A 64 -4.85 13.71 20.13
CA GLU A 64 -3.95 13.42 21.24
C GLU A 64 -2.94 12.34 20.85
N LEU A 65 -3.42 11.26 20.24
CA LEU A 65 -2.55 10.18 19.79
C LEU A 65 -1.64 10.63 18.66
N TYR A 66 -2.16 11.43 17.72
CA TYR A 66 -1.35 12.02 16.66
C TYR A 66 -0.23 12.89 17.24
N ALA A 67 -0.52 13.73 18.23
CA ALA A 67 0.50 14.53 18.90
C ALA A 67 1.59 13.66 19.55
N ARG A 68 1.20 12.56 20.21
CA ARG A 68 2.16 11.61 20.82
C ARG A 68 3.05 10.93 19.78
N VAL A 69 2.48 10.35 18.73
CA VAL A 69 3.24 9.70 17.65
C VAL A 69 4.16 10.71 16.96
N LYS A 70 3.66 11.92 16.74
CA LYS A 70 4.43 13.01 16.14
C LYS A 70 5.63 13.42 17.00
N THR A 71 5.44 13.54 18.32
CA THR A 71 6.54 13.80 19.26
C THR A 71 7.54 12.65 19.28
N PHE A 72 7.07 11.40 19.32
CA PHE A 72 7.91 10.21 19.27
C PHE A 72 8.83 10.20 18.04
N VAL A 73 8.27 10.38 16.83
CA VAL A 73 9.06 10.41 15.59
C VAL A 73 10.02 11.62 15.56
N ALA A 74 9.56 12.78 16.06
CA ALA A 74 10.38 13.98 16.12
C ALA A 74 11.60 13.81 17.04
N GLU A 75 11.41 13.20 18.20
CA GLU A 75 12.47 12.90 19.17
C GLU A 75 13.42 11.83 18.65
N PHE A 76 12.90 10.73 18.11
CA PHE A 76 13.70 9.63 17.56
C PHE A 76 14.63 10.13 16.45
N TRP A 77 14.10 10.89 15.48
CA TRP A 77 14.87 11.36 14.32
C TRP A 77 15.51 12.74 14.51
N SER A 78 15.46 13.30 15.72
CA SER A 78 15.98 14.64 16.04
C SER A 78 15.49 15.74 15.08
N THR A 79 14.23 15.66 14.66
CA THR A 79 13.60 16.63 13.74
C THR A 79 12.57 17.49 14.48
N SER A 80 12.24 18.66 13.92
CA SER A 80 11.20 19.50 14.51
C SER A 80 9.82 18.90 14.23
N ALA A 81 9.03 18.68 15.29
CA ALA A 81 7.64 18.24 15.17
C ALA A 81 6.84 19.17 14.24
N GLU A 82 7.13 20.47 14.19
CA GLU A 82 6.41 21.42 13.32
C GLU A 82 6.51 21.09 11.83
N LYS A 83 7.58 20.40 11.41
CA LYS A 83 7.78 19.98 10.01
C LYS A 83 7.01 18.71 9.65
N LEU A 84 6.55 17.95 10.64
CA LEU A 84 5.86 16.69 10.44
C LEU A 84 4.36 16.94 10.23
N ASN A 85 3.80 16.32 9.20
CA ASN A 85 2.36 16.28 8.93
C ASN A 85 1.91 14.82 8.77
N PRO A 86 0.60 14.52 8.77
CA PRO A 86 0.12 13.13 8.70
C PRO A 86 0.57 12.37 7.44
N ASN A 87 0.87 13.09 6.36
CA ASN A 87 1.26 12.49 5.08
C ASN A 87 2.78 12.45 4.89
N THR A 88 3.56 12.92 5.87
CA THR A 88 5.02 12.83 5.83
C THR A 88 5.44 11.37 5.71
N LEU A 89 6.24 11.09 4.69
CA LEU A 89 6.81 9.79 4.36
C LEU A 89 8.08 9.57 5.18
N LEU A 90 8.13 8.50 5.97
CA LEU A 90 9.25 8.27 6.89
C LEU A 90 10.57 8.05 6.12
N ALA A 91 10.55 7.22 5.08
CA ALA A 91 11.73 7.01 4.24
C ALA A 91 12.04 8.23 3.35
N ASN A 92 11.07 8.66 2.54
CA ASN A 92 11.32 9.67 1.50
C ASN A 92 11.49 11.11 2.02
N ASP A 93 10.71 11.52 3.03
CA ASP A 93 10.75 12.91 3.52
C ASP A 93 11.74 13.09 4.68
N LEU A 94 11.93 12.06 5.52
CA LEU A 94 12.85 12.12 6.66
C LEU A 94 14.21 11.49 6.37
N GLY A 95 14.31 10.64 5.34
CA GLY A 95 15.55 9.94 4.99
C GLY A 95 15.86 8.76 5.91
N ILE A 96 14.85 8.19 6.58
CA ILE A 96 15.01 7.00 7.42
C ILE A 96 15.15 5.79 6.50
N ALA A 97 16.22 5.02 6.63
CA ALA A 97 16.47 3.85 5.78
C ALA A 97 17.05 2.69 6.60
N GLY A 98 17.02 1.49 6.03
CA GLY A 98 17.60 0.26 6.58
C GLY A 98 17.54 0.10 8.10
N ASP A 99 18.70 0.10 8.75
CA ASP A 99 18.81 -0.23 10.17
C ASP A 99 18.11 0.85 11.04
N ASP A 100 18.19 2.13 10.65
CA ASP A 100 17.46 3.21 11.33
C ASP A 100 15.94 3.00 11.29
N GLY A 101 15.44 2.46 10.17
CA GLY A 101 14.04 2.10 9.99
C GLY A 101 13.59 0.93 10.86
N TYR A 102 14.46 -0.07 11.03
CA TYR A 102 14.23 -1.18 11.95
C TYR A 102 14.15 -0.69 13.39
N GLU A 103 15.13 0.11 13.84
CA GLU A 103 15.17 0.66 15.19
C GLU A 103 13.95 1.54 15.50
N LEU A 104 13.51 2.35 14.53
CA LEU A 104 12.29 3.16 14.67
C LEU A 104 11.06 2.30 14.91
N LEU A 105 10.85 1.23 14.11
CA LEU A 105 9.68 0.37 14.21
C LEU A 105 9.69 -0.46 15.49
N GLU A 106 10.86 -0.93 15.93
CA GLU A 106 11.01 -1.63 17.20
C GLU A 106 10.64 -0.72 18.38
N ALA A 107 11.24 0.48 18.46
CA ALA A 107 10.93 1.45 19.49
C ALA A 107 9.45 1.89 19.45
N PHE A 108 8.87 2.03 18.26
CA PHE A 108 7.46 2.36 18.08
C PHE A 108 6.55 1.24 18.59
N CYS A 109 6.87 -0.02 18.28
CA CYS A 109 6.08 -1.15 18.73
C CYS A 109 6.08 -1.28 20.26
N GLU A 110 7.22 -1.00 20.90
CA GLU A 110 7.35 -0.99 22.35
C GLU A 110 6.54 0.16 22.98
N GLU A 111 6.75 1.41 22.53
CA GLU A 111 6.10 2.61 23.08
C GLU A 111 4.56 2.57 22.96
N PHE A 112 4.04 2.00 21.87
CA PHE A 112 2.59 1.97 21.58
C PHE A 112 1.94 0.60 21.80
N GLU A 113 2.65 -0.35 22.42
CA GLU A 113 2.17 -1.69 22.78
C GLU A 113 1.57 -2.46 21.58
N ILE A 114 2.27 -2.45 20.44
CA ILE A 114 1.83 -3.12 19.20
C ILE A 114 1.96 -4.64 19.35
N GLN A 115 0.85 -5.35 19.24
CA GLN A 115 0.79 -6.78 19.61
C GLN A 115 1.42 -7.74 18.58
N ASN A 116 1.43 -7.38 17.30
CA ASN A 116 1.87 -8.24 16.20
C ASN A 116 3.19 -7.75 15.57
N MET A 117 4.15 -7.35 16.41
CA MET A 117 5.48 -6.93 15.96
C MET A 117 6.17 -7.97 15.07
N CYS A 118 5.97 -9.28 15.33
CA CYS A 118 6.57 -10.35 14.53
C CYS A 118 6.06 -10.43 13.07
N GLU A 119 4.98 -9.72 12.73
CA GLU A 119 4.43 -9.66 11.37
C GLU A 119 5.01 -8.48 10.55
N ILE A 120 5.83 -7.63 11.18
CA ILE A 120 6.37 -6.42 10.56
C ILE A 120 7.72 -6.75 9.93
N ASP A 121 7.80 -6.61 8.61
CA ASP A 121 9.07 -6.63 7.88
C ASP A 121 9.51 -5.19 7.61
N ALA A 122 10.45 -4.68 8.42
CA ALA A 122 10.98 -3.32 8.27
C ALA A 122 11.59 -3.06 6.89
N SER A 123 12.15 -4.09 6.25
CA SER A 123 12.79 -3.97 4.93
C SER A 123 11.79 -3.63 3.81
N GLU A 124 10.50 -3.88 4.02
CA GLU A 124 9.44 -3.47 3.08
C GLU A 124 9.23 -1.94 3.03
N TYR A 125 9.58 -1.23 4.10
CA TYR A 125 9.31 0.20 4.27
C TYR A 125 10.55 1.09 4.14
N PHE A 126 11.71 0.55 4.53
CA PHE A 126 12.96 1.32 4.66
C PHE A 126 14.10 0.78 3.78
N GLY A 127 13.81 -0.25 3.00
CA GLY A 127 14.79 -0.92 2.17
C GLY A 127 15.87 -1.64 2.99
N THR A 128 16.89 -2.12 2.31
CA THR A 128 18.08 -2.72 2.93
C THR A 128 19.21 -1.70 2.91
N GLU A 129 19.83 -1.44 4.06
CA GLU A 129 21.05 -0.64 4.10
C GLU A 129 22.28 -1.47 3.76
N GLY A 130 23.10 -0.91 2.87
CA GLY A 130 24.35 -1.52 2.41
C GLY A 130 24.32 -1.87 0.94
N CYS A 131 25.48 -1.75 0.28
CA CYS A 131 25.73 -2.35 -1.01
C CYS A 131 26.38 -3.71 -0.73
N ASN A 132 25.57 -4.75 -0.49
CA ASN A 132 26.14 -6.07 -0.27
C ASN A 132 26.63 -6.59 -1.63
N PRO A 133 27.92 -6.93 -1.83
CA PRO A 133 28.40 -7.49 -3.09
C PRO A 133 27.68 -8.81 -3.47
N PHE A 134 27.00 -9.44 -2.51
CA PHE A 134 26.13 -10.59 -2.75
C PHE A 134 24.73 -10.24 -3.28
N GLU A 135 24.27 -8.99 -3.19
CA GLU A 135 22.98 -8.55 -3.76
C GLU A 135 22.91 -8.76 -5.26
N ILE A 136 24.03 -8.65 -5.98
CA ILE A 136 24.05 -8.98 -7.41
C ILE A 136 23.59 -10.44 -7.64
N TYR A 137 23.99 -11.37 -6.77
CA TYR A 137 23.61 -12.78 -6.89
C TYR A 137 22.14 -13.00 -6.48
N VAL A 138 21.67 -12.30 -5.46
CA VAL A 138 20.25 -12.30 -5.03
C VAL A 138 19.36 -11.72 -6.12
N MET A 139 19.79 -10.62 -6.74
CA MET A 139 19.14 -9.98 -7.88
C MET A 139 19.08 -10.93 -9.09
N PHE A 140 20.19 -11.61 -9.42
CA PHE A 140 20.19 -12.65 -10.47
C PHE A 140 19.28 -13.83 -10.13
N TYR A 141 19.21 -14.23 -8.85
CA TYR A 141 18.31 -15.28 -8.40
C TYR A 141 16.84 -14.86 -8.59
N TYR A 142 16.42 -13.68 -8.11
CA TYR A 142 15.05 -13.20 -8.31
C TYR A 142 14.74 -12.99 -9.79
N TRP A 143 15.67 -12.46 -10.59
CA TRP A 143 15.46 -12.33 -12.02
C TRP A 143 15.18 -13.66 -12.73
N ILE A 144 15.81 -14.76 -12.29
CA ILE A 144 15.65 -16.10 -12.90
C ILE A 144 14.46 -16.86 -12.31
N PHE A 145 14.23 -16.77 -10.99
CA PHE A 145 13.32 -17.64 -10.26
C PHE A 145 12.09 -16.96 -9.67
N ASP A 146 12.12 -15.64 -9.46
CA ASP A 146 11.03 -14.88 -8.83
C ASP A 146 10.94 -13.46 -9.42
N LYS A 147 10.46 -13.43 -10.66
CA LYS A 147 10.45 -12.21 -11.48
C LYS A 147 9.55 -11.12 -10.88
N GLU A 148 8.47 -11.48 -10.18
CA GLU A 148 7.63 -10.48 -9.49
C GLU A 148 8.42 -9.77 -8.39
N ARG A 149 9.22 -10.50 -7.62
CA ARG A 149 10.07 -9.89 -6.58
C ARG A 149 11.20 -9.05 -7.15
N PHE A 150 11.75 -9.43 -8.31
CA PHE A 150 12.71 -8.62 -9.05
C PHE A 150 12.10 -7.33 -9.61
N ASP A 151 10.92 -7.42 -10.22
CA ASP A 151 10.22 -6.26 -10.79
C ASP A 151 9.79 -5.24 -9.71
N ASN A 152 9.60 -5.72 -8.47
CA ASN A 152 9.31 -4.91 -7.28
C ASN A 152 10.56 -4.65 -6.39
N TYR A 153 11.76 -5.00 -6.85
CA TYR A 153 12.99 -4.78 -6.09
C TYR A 153 13.24 -3.27 -5.96
N GLY A 154 13.13 -2.73 -4.74
CA GLY A 154 13.19 -1.29 -4.47
C GLY A 154 11.86 -0.55 -4.61
N SER A 155 10.73 -1.25 -4.82
CA SER A 155 9.41 -0.63 -4.64
C SER A 155 9.08 -0.58 -3.14
N GLU A 156 9.64 0.41 -2.45
CA GLU A 156 9.40 0.61 -1.02
C GLU A 156 7.92 0.94 -0.79
N THR A 157 7.27 0.16 0.06
CA THR A 157 5.92 0.50 0.50
C THR A 157 6.04 1.74 1.38
N SER A 158 5.48 2.84 0.90
CA SER A 158 5.60 4.14 1.56
C SER A 158 4.86 4.18 2.90
N LEU A 159 5.60 4.29 4.00
CA LEU A 159 5.04 4.41 5.36
C LEU A 159 4.91 5.89 5.77
N THR A 160 3.72 6.31 6.21
CA THR A 160 3.47 7.69 6.67
C THR A 160 3.20 7.78 8.18
N LEU A 161 3.31 9.00 8.75
CA LEU A 161 2.90 9.24 10.14
C LEU A 161 1.44 8.84 10.41
N ARG A 162 0.54 9.03 9.44
CA ARG A 162 -0.86 8.60 9.55
C ARG A 162 -0.97 7.09 9.78
N ASP A 163 -0.16 6.30 9.10
CA ASP A 163 -0.20 4.84 9.20
C ASP A 163 0.30 4.37 10.57
N LEU A 164 1.31 5.05 11.13
CA LEU A 164 1.73 4.85 12.51
C LEU A 164 0.60 5.15 13.51
N VAL A 165 -0.10 6.28 13.36
CA VAL A 165 -1.21 6.61 14.26
C VAL A 165 -2.32 5.57 14.19
N LYS A 166 -2.68 5.11 12.99
CA LYS A 166 -3.69 4.05 12.81
C LYS A 166 -3.28 2.75 13.49
N SER A 167 -2.01 2.37 13.38
CA SER A 167 -1.48 1.17 14.03
C SER A 167 -1.46 1.31 15.56
N ALA A 168 -1.05 2.47 16.07
CA ALA A 168 -1.07 2.79 17.50
C ALA A 168 -2.51 2.79 18.05
N GLU A 169 -3.46 3.35 17.32
CA GLU A 169 -4.88 3.38 17.70
C GLU A 169 -5.46 1.97 17.81
N ALA A 170 -5.10 1.10 16.86
CA ALA A 170 -5.56 -0.28 16.84
C ALA A 170 -4.78 -1.20 17.81
N LYS A 171 -3.66 -0.72 18.40
CA LYS A 171 -2.67 -1.53 19.14
C LYS A 171 -2.18 -2.77 18.36
N ARG A 172 -2.16 -2.65 17.03
CA ARG A 172 -1.70 -3.68 16.09
C ARG A 172 -1.19 -3.01 14.83
N TRP A 173 -0.19 -3.61 14.21
CA TRP A 173 0.28 -3.20 12.90
C TRP A 173 -0.83 -3.34 11.87
N ILE A 174 -1.10 -2.23 11.17
CA ILE A 174 -1.96 -2.18 10.01
C ILE A 174 -1.07 -1.79 8.84
N PRO A 175 -0.85 -2.69 7.86
CA PRO A 175 -0.02 -2.37 6.72
C PRO A 175 -0.61 -1.18 5.95
N PRO A 176 0.22 -0.21 5.52
CA PRO A 176 -0.23 0.90 4.71
C PRO A 176 -0.84 0.39 3.41
N MET A 177 -1.91 1.06 2.95
CA MET A 177 -2.48 0.72 1.64
C MET A 177 -1.47 1.10 0.56
N ALA A 178 -1.22 0.18 -0.38
CA ALA A 178 -0.45 0.47 -1.59
C ALA A 178 -1.05 1.70 -2.30
N ARG A 179 -0.24 2.76 -2.44
CA ARG A 179 -0.63 4.02 -3.08
C ARG A 179 -0.13 4.09 -4.51
#